data_AF-A0A1F2U2Q9-F1
#
_entry.id   AF-A0A1F2U2Q9-F1
#
_cell.length_a   1.000
_cell.length_b   1.000
_cell.length_c   1.000
_cell.angle_alpha   90.00
_cell.angle_beta   90.00
_cell.angle_gamma   90.00
#
_symmetry.space_group_name_H-M   'P 1'
#
loop_
_entity.id
_entity.type
_entity.pdbx_description
1 polymer ?
#
loop_
_entity_poly.entity_id
_entity_poly.type
_entity_poly.pdbx_seq_one_letter_code
_entity_poly.pdbx_strand_id
1 'polypeptide(L)'
;MSPGDIQQIAIGALQGVGLSTVFVLALFIGFCVIVGFTKLKQTAGDSAVVKSLDETVSHRPMVYLLPTAPHGPADQLRAPELVEAAARK
;
A
#
# COMPACT_ATOMS: atom_id res chain seq x y z
N MET A 1 -11.21 52.19 -17.03
CA MET A 1 -10.90 50.77 -17.25
C MET A 1 -11.85 50.28 -18.32
N SER A 2 -11.32 50.03 -19.51
CA SER A 2 -12.13 49.48 -20.61
C SER A 2 -12.62 48.09 -20.20
N PRO A 3 -13.80 47.63 -20.62
CA PRO A 3 -14.24 46.25 -20.41
C PRO A 3 -13.16 45.23 -20.85
N GLY A 4 -12.37 45.55 -21.87
CA GLY A 4 -11.23 44.74 -22.30
C GLY A 4 -10.11 44.61 -21.26
N ASP A 5 -9.82 45.66 -20.50
CA ASP A 5 -8.77 45.66 -19.46
C ASP A 5 -9.22 44.78 -18.27
N ILE A 6 -10.50 44.88 -17.89
CA ILE A 6 -11.09 44.04 -16.84
C ILE A 6 -11.04 42.57 -17.24
N GLN A 7 -11.38 42.29 -18.50
CA GLN A 7 -11.35 40.95 -19.05
C GLN A 7 -9.92 40.37 -19.05
N GLN A 8 -8.92 41.15 -19.44
CA GLN A 8 -7.52 40.71 -19.43
C GLN A 8 -7.00 40.43 -18.01
N ILE A 9 -7.32 41.29 -17.03
CA ILE A 9 -6.93 41.08 -15.63
C ILE A 9 -7.64 39.87 -15.05
N ALA A 10 -8.94 39.71 -15.32
CA ALA A 10 -9.70 38.55 -14.85
C ALA A 10 -9.12 37.26 -15.43
N ILE A 11 -8.82 37.22 -16.74
CA ILE A 11 -8.20 36.06 -17.38
C ILE A 11 -6.82 35.78 -16.81
N GLY A 12 -5.98 36.80 -16.63
CA GLY A 12 -4.64 36.66 -16.07
C GLY A 12 -4.65 36.17 -14.62
N ALA A 13 -5.57 36.66 -13.79
CA ALA A 13 -5.74 36.20 -12.41
C ALA A 13 -6.23 34.74 -12.38
N LEU A 14 -7.19 34.38 -13.24
CA LEU A 14 -7.72 33.02 -13.32
C LEU A 14 -6.65 32.04 -13.84
N GLN A 15 -5.81 32.47 -14.78
CA GLN A 15 -4.65 31.72 -15.25
C GLN A 15 -3.59 31.59 -14.16
N GLY A 16 -3.24 32.66 -13.46
CA GLY A 16 -2.24 32.64 -12.40
C GLY A 16 -2.65 31.75 -11.23
N VAL A 17 -3.90 31.85 -10.77
CA VAL A 17 -4.47 30.99 -9.73
C VAL A 17 -4.58 29.55 -10.25
N GLY A 18 -5.05 29.35 -11.48
CA GLY A 18 -5.17 28.02 -12.08
C GLY A 18 -3.83 27.30 -12.21
N LEU A 19 -2.82 27.98 -12.77
CA LEU A 19 -1.48 27.41 -12.98
C LEU A 19 -0.77 27.12 -11.67
N SER A 20 -0.81 28.04 -10.71
CA SER A 20 -0.19 27.82 -9.39
C SER A 20 -0.85 26.68 -8.62
N THR A 21 -2.18 26.57 -8.69
CA THR A 21 -2.93 25.48 -8.03
C THR A 21 -2.60 24.12 -8.66
N VAL A 22 -2.65 24.02 -10.00
CA VAL A 22 -2.31 22.78 -10.72
C VAL A 22 -0.87 22.36 -10.46
N PHE A 23 0.05 23.33 -10.41
CA PHE A 23 1.46 23.07 -10.17
C PHE A 23 1.72 22.44 -8.79
N VAL A 24 1.15 23.01 -7.73
CA VAL A 24 1.29 22.46 -6.37
C VAL A 24 0.64 21.09 -6.26
N LEU A 25 -0.54 20.90 -6.87
CA LEU A 25 -1.23 19.60 -6.88
C LEU A 25 -0.40 18.52 -7.58
N ALA A 26 0.20 18.82 -8.73
CA ALA A 26 1.03 17.87 -9.46
C ALA A 26 2.23 17.40 -8.64
N LEU A 27 2.91 18.33 -7.95
CA LEU A 27 4.05 18.01 -7.09
C LEU A 27 3.65 17.16 -5.89
N PHE A 28 2.54 17.52 -5.24
CA PHE A 28 2.06 16.78 -4.09
C PHE A 28 1.63 15.34 -4.48
N ILE A 29 0.83 15.20 -5.54
CA ILE A 29 0.39 13.89 -6.06
C ILE A 29 1.61 13.06 -6.49
N GLY A 30 2.55 13.65 -7.22
CA GLY A 30 3.76 12.97 -7.67
C GLY A 30 4.58 12.43 -6.50
N PHE A 31 4.80 13.24 -5.46
CA PHE A 31 5.50 12.80 -4.26
C PHE A 31 4.78 11.65 -3.55
N CYS A 32 3.47 11.78 -3.36
CA CYS A 32 2.65 10.75 -2.71
C CYS A 32 2.71 9.42 -3.47
N VAL A 33 2.66 9.44 -4.79
CA VAL A 33 2.74 8.23 -5.63
C VAL A 33 4.13 7.59 -5.54
N ILE A 34 5.20 8.38 -5.68
CA ILE A 34 6.58 7.90 -5.65
C ILE A 34 6.92 7.22 -4.31
N VAL A 35 6.63 7.89 -3.20
CA VAL A 35 6.89 7.33 -1.86
C VAL A 35 5.91 6.20 -1.56
N GLY A 36 4.66 6.31 -1.99
CA GLY A 36 3.65 5.27 -1.86
C GLY A 36 4.11 3.93 -2.44
N PHE A 37 4.72 3.96 -3.63
CA PHE A 37 5.25 2.75 -4.28
C PHE A 37 6.38 2.08 -3.48
N THR A 38 7.24 2.83 -2.79
CA THR A 38 8.35 2.26 -2.00
C THR A 38 7.89 1.44 -0.80
N LYS A 39 6.66 1.67 -0.32
CA LYS A 39 6.07 0.92 0.78
C LYS A 39 5.29 -0.31 0.34
N LEU A 40 5.03 -0.48 -0.95
CA LEU A 40 4.26 -1.62 -1.42
C LEU A 40 5.08 -2.89 -1.24
N LYS A 41 4.54 -3.81 -0.44
CA LYS A 41 5.10 -5.15 -0.32
C LYS A 41 4.87 -5.89 -1.61
N GLN A 42 5.86 -6.69 -1.91
CA GLN A 42 5.87 -7.53 -3.08
C GLN A 42 4.63 -8.45 -3.04
N THR A 43 3.71 -8.23 -3.99
CA THR A 43 2.54 -9.08 -4.33
C THR A 43 2.79 -10.00 -5.53
N ALA A 44 2.33 -11.23 -5.43
CA ALA A 44 2.13 -12.27 -6.42
C ALA A 44 2.55 -12.02 -7.88
N GLY A 45 2.00 -10.97 -8.48
CA GLY A 45 2.37 -10.38 -9.76
C GLY A 45 1.24 -10.46 -10.78
N ASP A 46 0.47 -9.38 -11.04
CA ASP A 46 -0.71 -9.23 -11.96
C ASP A 46 -2.19 -9.55 -11.53
N SER A 47 -2.48 -9.87 -10.31
CA SER A 47 -1.89 -11.13 -10.05
C SER A 47 -2.24 -12.32 -10.97
N ALA A 48 -2.02 -12.20 -12.30
CA ALA A 48 -1.85 -13.30 -13.24
C ALA A 48 -0.65 -14.21 -12.90
N VAL A 49 0.08 -13.90 -11.82
CA VAL A 49 1.14 -14.63 -11.10
C VAL A 49 0.79 -14.59 -9.62
N VAL A 50 1.24 -15.56 -8.82
CA VAL A 50 0.83 -15.78 -7.43
C VAL A 50 2.05 -16.03 -6.49
N LYS A 51 2.26 -15.31 -5.34
CA LYS A 51 3.59 -15.19 -4.63
C LYS A 51 3.86 -16.10 -3.44
N SER A 52 2.87 -16.79 -2.93
CA SER A 52 2.96 -17.84 -1.92
C SER A 52 1.80 -18.80 -2.12
N LEU A 53 1.84 -20.03 -1.59
CA LEU A 53 0.67 -20.91 -1.63
C LEU A 53 -0.44 -20.41 -0.68
N ASP A 54 -0.09 -19.75 0.43
CA ASP A 54 -1.01 -18.85 1.16
C ASP A 54 -1.39 -17.61 0.30
N GLU A 55 -0.62 -17.31 -0.72
CA GLU A 55 -0.97 -16.27 -1.69
C GLU A 55 -1.85 -16.77 -2.82
N THR A 56 -1.84 -18.06 -3.12
CA THR A 56 -2.54 -18.67 -4.26
C THR A 56 -3.81 -19.34 -3.84
N VAL A 57 -3.75 -20.04 -2.71
CA VAL A 57 -4.92 -20.55 -2.00
C VAL A 57 -5.59 -19.42 -1.24
N SER A 58 -4.83 -18.57 -0.57
CA SER A 58 -5.39 -17.49 0.27
C SER A 58 -5.36 -16.10 -0.37
N HIS A 59 -4.79 -15.92 -1.58
CA HIS A 59 -4.80 -14.63 -2.32
C HIS A 59 -4.01 -13.50 -1.62
N ARG A 60 -2.95 -13.85 -0.87
CA ARG A 60 -2.17 -12.95 0.02
C ARG A 60 -0.63 -12.83 -0.12
N PRO A 61 -0.10 -11.58 -0.17
CA PRO A 61 1.34 -11.25 -0.16
C PRO A 61 2.10 -11.96 0.94
N MET A 62 3.10 -12.73 0.54
CA MET A 62 3.90 -13.58 1.40
C MET A 62 4.53 -12.84 2.58
N VAL A 63 4.49 -13.48 3.74
CA VAL A 63 5.16 -13.01 4.96
C VAL A 63 6.40 -13.87 5.23
N TYR A 64 7.56 -13.22 5.15
CA TYR A 64 8.84 -13.88 5.37
C TYR A 64 9.16 -13.95 6.85
N LEU A 65 9.44 -15.17 7.31
CA LEU A 65 10.03 -15.41 8.62
C LEU A 65 11.52 -14.99 8.57
N LEU A 66 12.04 -14.48 9.69
CA LEU A 66 13.42 -13.99 9.77
C LEU A 66 14.45 -15.15 9.75
N PRO A 67 15.74 -14.93 9.40
CA PRO A 67 16.75 -15.99 9.21
C PRO A 67 17.10 -16.80 10.47
N THR A 68 16.84 -16.21 11.63
CA THR A 68 17.04 -16.84 12.94
C THR A 68 15.71 -17.25 13.55
N ALA A 69 14.62 -17.26 12.76
CA ALA A 69 13.34 -17.76 13.19
C ALA A 69 13.53 -19.21 13.65
N PRO A 70 13.25 -19.50 14.92
CA PRO A 70 13.36 -20.86 15.43
C PRO A 70 12.44 -21.78 14.63
N HIS A 71 12.99 -22.90 14.17
CA HIS A 71 12.16 -24.03 13.79
C HIS A 71 11.59 -24.63 15.06
N GLY A 72 10.26 -24.75 15.10
CA GLY A 72 9.60 -25.30 16.26
C GLY A 72 10.01 -26.76 16.48
N PRO A 73 10.49 -27.15 17.67
CA PRO A 73 10.37 -28.54 18.13
C PRO A 73 8.90 -28.89 18.40
N ALA A 74 8.06 -27.86 18.48
CA ALA A 74 6.63 -27.93 18.41
C ALA A 74 6.20 -28.48 17.04
N ASP A 75 5.94 -29.77 17.06
CA ASP A 75 4.64 -30.20 16.59
C ASP A 75 3.56 -29.35 17.28
N GLN A 76 3.01 -28.35 16.58
CA GLN A 76 1.95 -27.46 17.09
C GLN A 76 0.66 -28.23 17.46
N LEU A 77 0.56 -29.54 17.18
CA LEU A 77 -0.59 -30.43 17.44
C LEU A 77 -0.35 -31.47 18.55
N ARG A 78 0.90 -31.79 18.86
CA ARG A 78 1.27 -32.62 20.03
C ARG A 78 1.67 -31.78 21.24
N ALA A 79 1.25 -30.53 21.26
CA ALA A 79 1.39 -29.65 22.41
C ALA A 79 0.66 -30.30 23.61
N PRO A 80 1.36 -30.67 24.70
CA PRO A 80 0.76 -31.42 25.82
C PRO A 80 -0.45 -30.69 26.45
N GLU A 81 -0.46 -29.35 26.39
CA GLU A 81 -1.62 -28.49 26.70
C GLU A 81 -2.91 -28.81 25.91
N LEU A 82 -2.82 -29.26 24.65
CA LEU A 82 -3.97 -29.72 23.87
C LEU A 82 -4.42 -31.13 24.26
N VAL A 83 -3.51 -31.92 24.84
CA VAL A 83 -3.73 -33.32 25.23
C VAL A 83 -4.34 -33.44 26.63
N GLU A 84 -3.85 -32.68 27.62
CA GLU A 84 -4.33 -32.72 29.01
C GLU A 84 -5.70 -32.06 29.21
N ALA A 85 -6.03 -31.06 28.39
CA ALA A 85 -7.34 -30.40 28.41
C ALA A 85 -8.44 -31.29 27.80
N ALA A 86 -8.10 -32.14 26.83
CA ALA A 86 -9.02 -33.11 26.22
C ALA A 86 -9.36 -34.28 27.16
N ALA A 87 -8.54 -34.54 28.18
CA ALA A 87 -8.71 -35.65 29.12
C ALA A 87 -9.55 -35.32 30.38
N ARG A 88 -9.95 -34.06 30.59
CA ARG A 88 -10.69 -33.60 31.80
C ARG A 88 -12.14 -33.16 31.53
N LYS A 89 -12.62 -33.32 30.29
CA LYS A 89 -14.05 -33.25 29.95
C LYS A 89 -14.58 -34.65 29.78
#